data_AF-A0A9E5SSM9-F1
#
_entry.id   AF-A0A9E5SSM9-F1
#
_cell.length_a   1.000
_cell.length_b   1.000
_cell.length_c   1.000
_cell.angle_alpha   90.00
_cell.angle_beta   90.00
_cell.angle_gamma   90.00
#
_symmetry.space_group_name_H-M   'P 1'
#
loop_
_entity.id
_entity.type
_entity.pdbx_description
1 polymer ?
#
loop_
_entity_poly.entity_id
_entity_poly.type
_entity_poly.pdbx_seq_one_letter_code
_entity_poly.pdbx_strand_id
1 'polypeptide(L)'
;MKKTERENMLLFSKELVAGLHRYRLYFTTLSSLRDETPRVFRLLVRTPFAFNRFELGRVYTLVYSNIYILSSVPREEFNLQEEDFTKLLQTRDLKFMDKKTSAALRSVDKPYFAKDRYYSFAEMKEIVNYRPDFLTRLAIAVFSGFMTGVALLGPFALYAWMLYLLIRGQLGLVGFSTRSLVLPIMGIGALPATIFIMSLLFALSELALLRIDFTKGSILKKYTLAWGGIRKSIYLEPSDIRYIKKFGIAAGAVLAVSIILLLLV
;
A
#
# COMPACT_ATOMS: atom_id res chain seq x y z
N MET A 1 -10.93 35.40 -3.95
CA MET A 1 -10.39 34.15 -4.54
C MET A 1 -11.06 33.90 -5.88
N LYS A 2 -10.30 33.75 -6.96
CA LYS A 2 -10.85 33.42 -8.28
C LYS A 2 -11.42 31.99 -8.23
N LYS A 3 -12.72 31.87 -8.49
CA LYS A 3 -13.40 30.57 -8.64
C LYS A 3 -13.39 30.20 -10.12
N THR A 4 -13.19 28.93 -10.40
CA THR A 4 -13.28 28.38 -11.75
C THR A 4 -14.36 27.33 -11.75
N GLU A 5 -15.28 27.46 -12.69
CA GLU A 5 -16.32 26.48 -12.95
C GLU A 5 -15.98 25.73 -14.24
N ARG A 6 -16.08 24.40 -14.19
CA ARG A 6 -15.90 23.54 -15.35
C ARG A 6 -16.96 22.47 -15.38
N GLU A 7 -17.55 22.31 -16.54
CA GLU A 7 -18.51 21.25 -16.83
C GLU A 7 -17.84 20.07 -17.51
N ASN A 8 -18.56 18.94 -17.56
CA ASN A 8 -18.18 17.74 -18.32
C ASN A 8 -16.79 17.19 -17.93
N MET A 9 -16.49 17.22 -16.62
CA MET A 9 -15.25 16.71 -16.06
C MET A 9 -15.44 15.24 -15.68
N LEU A 10 -14.87 14.33 -16.46
CA LEU A 10 -14.87 12.89 -16.19
C LEU A 10 -13.80 12.54 -15.16
N LEU A 11 -14.20 11.90 -14.06
CA LEU A 11 -13.25 11.35 -13.09
C LEU A 11 -12.79 9.96 -13.55
N PHE A 12 -11.50 9.83 -13.88
CA PHE A 12 -10.93 8.57 -14.37
C PHE A 12 -9.93 7.93 -13.40
N SER A 13 -9.34 8.67 -12.46
CA SER A 13 -8.45 8.11 -11.44
C SER A 13 -8.53 8.85 -10.09
N LYS A 14 -8.20 8.15 -9.01
CA LYS A 14 -8.12 8.67 -7.65
C LYS A 14 -6.85 8.16 -6.97
N GLU A 15 -6.23 9.02 -6.17
CA GLU A 15 -5.06 8.66 -5.38
C GLU A 15 -5.18 9.16 -3.94
N LEU A 16 -4.70 8.33 -3.02
CA LEU A 16 -4.56 8.63 -1.60
C LEU A 16 -3.08 8.58 -1.23
N VAL A 17 -2.47 9.74 -1.04
CA VAL A 17 -1.03 9.87 -0.76
C VAL A 17 -0.79 10.34 0.68
N ALA A 18 0.34 9.97 1.27
CA ALA A 18 0.73 10.49 2.58
C ALA A 18 1.12 11.99 2.50
N GLY A 19 0.78 12.76 3.53
CA GLY A 19 1.19 14.17 3.66
C GLY A 19 0.14 15.20 3.23
N LEU A 20 0.62 16.41 2.94
CA LEU A 20 -0.21 17.51 2.42
C LEU A 20 -0.75 17.14 1.04
N HIS A 21 -1.99 17.53 0.74
CA HIS A 21 -2.66 17.18 -0.54
C HIS A 21 -2.92 15.68 -0.75
N ARG A 22 -3.27 14.98 0.34
CA ARG A 22 -3.52 13.52 0.37
C ARG A 22 -4.62 13.01 -0.57
N TYR A 23 -5.69 13.77 -0.78
CA TYR A 23 -6.87 13.32 -1.54
C TYR A 23 -6.83 13.88 -2.97
N ARG A 24 -6.23 13.13 -3.88
CA ARG A 24 -6.00 13.55 -5.27
C ARG A 24 -7.05 12.92 -6.18
N LEU A 25 -7.66 13.73 -7.03
CA LEU A 25 -8.67 13.34 -7.99
C LEU A 25 -8.20 13.76 -9.39
N TYR A 26 -8.24 12.84 -10.35
CA TYR A 26 -7.78 13.09 -11.71
C TYR A 26 -8.96 13.12 -12.66
N PHE A 27 -9.12 14.27 -13.30
CA PHE A 27 -10.21 14.53 -14.22
C PHE A 27 -9.68 14.79 -15.63
N THR A 28 -10.52 14.50 -16.61
CA THR A 28 -10.36 14.93 -18.00
C THR A 28 -11.64 15.59 -18.48
N THR A 29 -11.55 16.54 -19.40
CA THR A 29 -12.74 17.05 -20.09
C THR A 29 -13.18 16.06 -21.15
N LEU A 30 -14.48 15.81 -21.28
CA LEU A 30 -14.99 14.88 -22.31
C LEU A 30 -14.54 15.27 -23.73
N SER A 31 -14.48 16.58 -24.01
CA SER A 31 -14.01 17.10 -25.30
C SER A 31 -12.54 16.74 -25.60
N SER A 32 -11.70 16.61 -24.57
CA SER A 32 -10.28 16.32 -24.75
C SER A 32 -9.96 14.83 -24.85
N LEU A 33 -10.96 13.94 -24.76
CA LEU A 33 -10.73 12.49 -24.96
C LEU A 33 -10.34 12.18 -26.41
N ARG A 34 -10.81 13.00 -27.37
CA ARG A 34 -10.51 12.85 -28.79
C ARG A 34 -9.15 13.40 -29.19
N ASP A 35 -8.51 14.18 -28.31
CA ASP A 35 -7.20 14.77 -28.59
C ASP A 35 -6.12 13.68 -28.52
N GLU A 36 -5.07 13.82 -29.34
CA GLU A 36 -3.90 12.92 -29.26
C GLU A 36 -3.25 12.95 -27.86
N THR A 37 -3.28 14.11 -27.20
CA THR A 37 -2.76 14.30 -25.83
C THR A 37 -3.86 14.86 -24.92
N PRO A 38 -4.62 13.99 -24.22
CA PRO A 38 -5.78 14.44 -23.44
C PRO A 38 -5.38 15.35 -22.27
N ARG A 39 -6.24 16.31 -21.95
CA ARG A 39 -6.01 17.26 -20.85
C ARG A 39 -6.38 16.63 -19.52
N VAL A 40 -5.35 16.24 -18.75
CA VAL A 40 -5.51 15.73 -17.38
C VAL A 40 -5.37 16.87 -16.35
N PHE A 41 -6.36 16.96 -15.47
CA PHE A 41 -6.41 17.89 -14.34
C PHE A 41 -6.24 17.12 -13.03
N ARG A 42 -5.34 17.58 -12.16
CA ARG A 42 -5.21 17.09 -10.78
C ARG A 42 -5.87 18.08 -9.82
N LEU A 43 -7.00 17.68 -9.25
CA LEU A 43 -7.75 18.46 -8.28
C LEU A 43 -7.77 17.76 -6.92
N LEU A 44 -8.01 18.52 -5.86
CA LEU A 44 -7.92 18.07 -4.48
C LEU A 44 -9.21 18.32 -3.72
N VAL A 45 -9.47 17.45 -2.75
CA VAL A 45 -10.48 17.67 -1.72
C VAL A 45 -9.83 17.67 -0.34
N ARG A 46 -10.46 18.32 0.64
CA ARG A 46 -9.88 18.48 1.98
C ARG A 46 -10.18 17.32 2.92
N THR A 47 -11.34 16.67 2.73
CA THR A 47 -11.86 15.68 3.68
C THR A 47 -11.98 14.29 3.05
N PRO A 48 -11.83 13.23 3.85
CA PRO A 48 -12.06 11.85 3.38
C PRO A 48 -13.50 11.63 2.92
N PHE A 49 -14.46 12.31 3.57
CA PHE A 49 -15.88 12.23 3.21
C PHE A 49 -16.12 12.76 1.81
N ALA A 50 -15.60 13.96 1.49
CA ALA A 50 -15.70 14.50 0.13
C ALA A 50 -15.02 13.58 -0.88
N PHE A 51 -13.82 13.08 -0.56
CA PHE A 51 -13.09 12.15 -1.43
C PHE A 51 -13.88 10.88 -1.76
N ASN A 52 -14.54 10.29 -0.77
CA ASN A 52 -15.29 9.05 -0.95
C ASN A 52 -16.60 9.21 -1.73
N ARG A 53 -17.15 10.43 -1.81
CA ARG A 53 -18.35 10.72 -2.62
C ARG A 53 -18.09 10.67 -4.12
N PHE A 54 -16.86 10.95 -4.55
CA PHE A 54 -16.48 10.88 -5.96
C PHE A 54 -16.34 9.44 -6.44
N GLU A 55 -17.12 9.08 -7.45
CA GLU A 55 -17.12 7.80 -8.15
C GLU A 55 -16.36 7.88 -9.47
N LEU A 56 -15.52 6.88 -9.74
CA LEU A 56 -14.85 6.71 -11.04
C LEU A 56 -15.87 6.43 -12.13
N GLY A 57 -15.60 6.97 -13.33
CA GLY A 57 -16.49 6.83 -14.48
C GLY A 57 -17.73 7.70 -14.43
N ARG A 58 -17.74 8.71 -13.55
CA ARG A 58 -18.84 9.67 -13.47
C ARG A 58 -18.36 11.05 -13.94
N VAL A 59 -19.26 11.75 -14.61
CA VAL A 59 -19.04 13.11 -15.09
C VAL A 59 -19.51 14.10 -14.03
N TYR A 60 -18.78 15.20 -13.85
CA TYR A 60 -19.09 16.22 -12.86
C TYR A 60 -19.08 17.62 -13.46
N THR A 61 -19.92 18.48 -12.89
CA THR A 61 -19.68 19.93 -12.89
C THR A 61 -18.94 20.28 -11.61
N LEU A 62 -17.78 20.91 -11.74
CA LEU A 62 -16.88 21.22 -10.64
C LEU A 62 -16.73 22.74 -10.50
N VAL A 63 -16.88 23.22 -9.26
CA VAL A 63 -16.42 24.56 -8.88
C VAL A 63 -15.20 24.41 -7.99
N TYR A 64 -14.08 24.96 -8.40
CA TYR A 64 -12.83 24.85 -7.68
C TYR A 64 -12.10 26.20 -7.60
N SER A 65 -11.21 26.34 -6.62
CA SER A 65 -10.32 27.48 -6.52
C SER A 65 -8.88 27.00 -6.36
N ASN A 66 -8.00 27.51 -7.21
CA ASN A 66 -6.67 26.96 -7.46
C ASN A 66 -6.76 25.47 -7.84
N ILE A 67 -6.47 24.58 -6.88
CA ILE A 67 -6.50 23.12 -7.06
C ILE A 67 -7.57 22.44 -6.19
N TYR A 68 -8.26 23.19 -5.32
CA TYR A 68 -9.20 22.63 -4.36
C TYR A 68 -10.64 22.73 -4.86
N ILE A 69 -11.33 21.60 -4.88
CA ILE A 69 -12.75 21.52 -5.19
C ILE A 69 -13.55 22.11 -4.02
N LEU A 70 -14.43 23.07 -4.34
CA LEU A 70 -15.33 23.73 -3.39
C LEU A 70 -16.71 23.08 -3.43
N SER A 71 -17.22 22.79 -4.63
CA SER A 71 -18.48 22.07 -4.84
C SER A 71 -18.40 21.22 -6.10
N SER A 72 -19.24 20.18 -6.15
CA SER A 72 -19.33 19.26 -7.28
C SER A 72 -20.76 18.76 -7.43
N VAL A 73 -21.27 18.78 -8.66
CA VAL A 73 -22.56 18.20 -9.01
C VAL A 73 -22.31 16.97 -9.88
N PRO A 74 -22.65 15.76 -9.41
CA PRO A 74 -22.55 14.55 -10.23
C PRO A 74 -23.58 14.59 -11.35
N ARG A 75 -23.16 14.24 -12.56
CA ARG A 75 -24.01 14.03 -13.73
C ARG A 75 -24.08 12.53 -14.03
N GLU A 76 -24.11 12.19 -15.31
CA GLU A 76 -24.22 10.85 -15.85
C GLU A 76 -22.94 10.02 -15.63
N GLU A 77 -23.12 8.71 -15.66
CA GLU A 77 -22.01 7.78 -15.82
C GLU A 77 -21.55 7.76 -17.27
N PHE A 78 -20.24 7.73 -17.46
CA PHE A 78 -19.61 7.67 -18.77
C PHE A 78 -18.84 6.36 -18.90
N ASN A 79 -19.13 5.61 -19.95
CA ASN A 79 -18.41 4.39 -20.26
C ASN A 79 -17.13 4.73 -21.02
N LEU A 80 -16.01 4.81 -20.29
CA LEU A 80 -14.70 5.11 -20.86
C LEU A 80 -14.12 3.86 -21.53
N GLN A 81 -13.71 3.99 -22.79
CA GLN A 81 -13.02 2.91 -23.51
C GLN A 81 -11.62 2.67 -22.93
N GLU A 82 -11.17 1.41 -22.94
CA GLU A 82 -9.88 1.01 -22.35
C GLU A 82 -8.68 1.68 -23.02
N GLU A 83 -8.76 1.96 -24.32
CA GLU A 83 -7.71 2.66 -25.07
C GLU A 83 -7.54 4.10 -24.58
N ASP A 84 -8.65 4.82 -24.40
CA ASP A 84 -8.65 6.20 -23.90
C ASP A 84 -8.21 6.24 -22.44
N PHE A 85 -8.65 5.26 -21.64
CA PHE A 85 -8.21 5.12 -20.27
C PHE A 85 -6.69 4.93 -20.16
N THR A 86 -6.12 4.07 -21.01
CA THR A 86 -4.67 3.85 -21.06
C THR A 86 -3.91 5.14 -21.41
N LYS A 87 -4.39 5.90 -22.40
CA LYS A 87 -3.80 7.21 -22.77
C LYS A 87 -3.87 8.22 -21.63
N LEU A 88 -4.99 8.26 -20.89
CA LEU A 88 -5.17 9.13 -19.73
C LEU A 88 -4.22 8.79 -18.59
N LEU A 89 -4.03 7.49 -18.30
CA LEU A 89 -3.07 7.04 -17.30
C LEU A 89 -1.64 7.40 -17.68
N GLN A 90 -1.24 7.16 -18.92
CA GLN A 90 0.08 7.58 -19.41
C GLN A 90 0.29 9.09 -19.29
N THR A 91 -0.70 9.88 -19.70
CA THR A 91 -0.63 11.34 -19.63
C THR A 91 -0.57 11.85 -18.19
N ARG A 92 -1.33 11.21 -17.28
CA ARG A 92 -1.28 11.49 -15.85
C ARG A 92 0.11 11.19 -15.31
N ASP A 93 0.67 10.03 -15.62
CA ASP A 93 1.96 9.59 -15.10
C ASP A 93 3.09 10.51 -15.56
N LEU A 94 3.10 10.89 -16.85
CA LEU A 94 4.05 11.84 -17.40
C LEU A 94 3.99 13.21 -16.69
N LYS A 95 2.79 13.67 -16.34
CA LYS A 95 2.59 15.00 -15.73
C LYS A 95 2.76 15.04 -14.21
N PHE A 96 2.40 13.97 -13.51
CA PHE A 96 2.15 14.02 -12.06
C PHE A 96 2.81 12.90 -11.25
N MET A 97 3.44 11.91 -11.88
CA MET A 97 4.04 10.80 -11.16
C MET A 97 5.25 11.24 -10.33
N ASP A 98 5.27 10.86 -9.07
CA ASP A 98 6.38 11.19 -8.17
C ASP A 98 7.67 10.46 -8.60
N LYS A 99 8.83 11.13 -8.44
CA LYS A 99 10.15 10.60 -8.82
C LYS A 99 10.45 9.24 -8.18
N LYS A 100 10.02 9.02 -6.93
CA LYS A 100 10.21 7.75 -6.21
C LYS A 100 9.44 6.61 -6.88
N THR A 101 8.17 6.84 -7.19
CA THR A 101 7.33 5.87 -7.89
C THR A 101 7.88 5.62 -9.30
N SER A 102 8.34 6.66 -9.99
CA SER A 102 8.99 6.54 -11.30
C SER A 102 10.27 5.70 -11.23
N ALA A 103 11.12 5.91 -10.22
CA ALA A 103 12.33 5.13 -10.00
C ALA A 103 12.01 3.66 -9.68
N ALA A 104 11.01 3.40 -8.83
CA ALA A 104 10.54 2.05 -8.54
C ALA A 104 10.03 1.34 -9.80
N LEU A 105 9.34 2.06 -10.70
CA LEU A 105 8.90 1.50 -11.98
C LEU A 105 10.03 1.28 -12.98
N ARG A 106 11.11 2.06 -12.92
CA ARG A 106 12.30 1.90 -13.78
C ARG A 106 13.21 0.76 -13.32
N SER A 107 13.25 0.46 -12.02
CA SER A 107 14.06 -0.64 -11.47
C SER A 107 13.54 -2.04 -11.79
N VAL A 108 12.36 -2.15 -12.40
CA VAL A 108 11.83 -3.42 -12.89
C VAL A 108 12.39 -3.65 -14.30
N ASP A 109 13.53 -4.33 -14.40
CA ASP A 109 14.33 -4.63 -15.61
C ASP A 109 13.62 -5.43 -16.72
N LYS A 110 12.28 -5.48 -16.74
CA LYS A 110 11.53 -6.18 -17.79
C LYS A 110 10.81 -5.19 -18.70
N PRO A 111 10.85 -5.38 -20.04
CA PRO A 111 9.99 -4.64 -20.95
C PRO A 111 8.54 -5.09 -20.72
N TYR A 112 7.86 -4.46 -19.76
CA TYR A 112 6.48 -4.79 -19.39
C TYR A 112 5.53 -3.80 -20.05
N PHE A 113 4.61 -4.32 -20.87
CA PHE A 113 3.58 -3.55 -21.54
C PHE A 113 2.70 -2.82 -20.51
N ALA A 114 2.43 -1.53 -20.74
CA ALA A 114 1.61 -0.71 -19.85
C ALA A 114 0.20 -1.30 -19.58
N LYS A 115 -0.30 -2.16 -20.49
CA LYS A 115 -1.59 -2.86 -20.37
C LYS A 115 -1.68 -3.80 -19.17
N ASP A 116 -0.57 -4.42 -18.73
CA ASP A 116 -0.60 -5.34 -17.59
C ASP A 116 -0.36 -4.65 -16.23
N ARG A 117 0.06 -3.38 -16.27
CA ARG A 117 0.48 -2.62 -15.08
C ARG A 117 -0.70 -2.07 -14.30
N TYR A 118 -1.76 -1.68 -14.99
CA TYR A 118 -2.95 -1.09 -14.41
C TYR A 118 -4.10 -2.09 -14.48
N TYR A 119 -5.03 -1.98 -13.55
CA TYR A 119 -6.33 -2.62 -13.74
C TYR A 119 -7.00 -2.05 -15.00
N SER A 120 -7.84 -2.85 -15.66
CA SER A 120 -8.75 -2.31 -16.68
C SER A 120 -9.64 -1.22 -16.06
N PHE A 121 -10.19 -0.32 -16.87
CA PHE A 121 -11.07 0.73 -16.37
C PHE A 121 -12.27 0.14 -15.61
N ALA A 122 -12.86 -0.93 -16.15
CA ALA A 122 -13.97 -1.62 -15.51
C ALA A 122 -13.61 -2.15 -14.11
N GLU A 123 -12.49 -2.89 -13.99
CA GLU A 123 -11.99 -3.41 -12.71
C GLU A 123 -11.63 -2.28 -11.74
N MET A 124 -10.96 -1.22 -12.23
CA MET A 124 -10.59 -0.08 -11.40
C MET A 124 -11.83 0.64 -10.87
N LYS A 125 -12.85 0.83 -11.71
CA LYS A 125 -14.14 1.41 -11.33
C LYS A 125 -14.78 0.57 -10.22
N GLU A 126 -14.86 -0.75 -10.40
CA GLU A 126 -15.42 -1.68 -9.41
C GLU A 126 -14.68 -1.61 -8.07
N ILE A 127 -13.34 -1.74 -8.09
CA ILE A 127 -12.51 -1.74 -6.89
C ILE A 127 -12.60 -0.39 -6.15
N VAL A 128 -12.50 0.74 -6.86
CA VAL A 128 -12.45 2.06 -6.23
C VAL A 128 -13.83 2.51 -5.75
N ASN A 129 -14.90 2.17 -6.48
CA ASN A 129 -16.26 2.49 -6.09
C ASN A 129 -16.84 1.50 -5.07
N TYR A 130 -16.16 0.38 -4.78
CA TYR A 130 -16.55 -0.58 -3.74
C TYR A 130 -16.80 0.12 -2.39
N ARG A 131 -18.03 0.01 -1.90
CA ARG A 131 -18.48 0.56 -0.61
C ARG A 131 -19.09 -0.58 0.20
N PRO A 132 -18.32 -1.24 1.10
CA PRO A 132 -18.89 -2.23 1.99
C PRO A 132 -19.88 -1.55 2.95
N ASP A 133 -20.91 -2.29 3.33
CA ASP A 133 -21.82 -1.92 4.40
C ASP A 133 -21.07 -1.82 5.75
N PHE A 134 -21.72 -1.24 6.75
CA PHE A 134 -21.07 -0.97 8.04
C PHE A 134 -20.58 -2.24 8.74
N LEU A 135 -21.37 -3.32 8.71
CA LEU A 135 -21.02 -4.58 9.38
C LEU A 135 -19.83 -5.24 8.69
N THR A 136 -19.86 -5.32 7.35
CA THR A 136 -18.72 -5.83 6.57
C THR A 136 -17.47 -4.99 6.80
N ARG A 137 -17.58 -3.66 6.85
CA ARG A 137 -16.44 -2.78 7.17
C ARG A 137 -15.86 -3.10 8.55
N LEU A 138 -16.71 -3.27 9.57
CA LEU A 138 -16.26 -3.61 10.92
C LEU A 138 -15.58 -4.98 10.95
N ALA A 139 -16.18 -5.99 10.33
CA ALA A 139 -15.64 -7.34 10.25
C ALA A 139 -14.26 -7.35 9.56
N ILE A 140 -14.11 -6.65 8.43
CA ILE A 140 -12.83 -6.49 7.74
C ILE A 140 -11.81 -5.82 8.65
N ALA A 141 -12.19 -4.75 9.36
CA ALA A 141 -11.28 -4.01 10.24
C ALA A 141 -10.79 -4.89 11.40
N VAL A 142 -11.69 -5.62 12.06
CA VAL A 142 -11.35 -6.53 13.16
C VAL A 142 -10.47 -7.67 12.66
N PHE A 143 -10.86 -8.33 11.56
CA PHE A 143 -10.13 -9.49 11.04
C PHE A 143 -8.74 -9.10 10.50
N SER A 144 -8.66 -8.02 9.71
CA SER A 144 -7.37 -7.51 9.20
C SER A 144 -6.49 -7.00 10.34
N GLY A 145 -7.09 -6.34 11.34
CA GLY A 145 -6.40 -5.87 12.54
C GLY A 145 -5.85 -7.02 13.37
N PHE A 146 -6.62 -8.08 13.56
CA PHE A 146 -6.19 -9.29 14.26
C PHE A 146 -5.05 -9.99 13.51
N MET A 147 -5.19 -10.25 12.22
CA MET A 147 -4.16 -10.90 11.40
C MET A 147 -2.85 -10.10 11.40
N THR A 148 -2.94 -8.78 11.22
CA THR A 148 -1.77 -7.88 11.27
C THR A 148 -1.16 -7.83 12.67
N GLY A 149 -2.02 -7.78 13.70
CA GLY A 149 -1.62 -7.77 15.10
C GLY A 149 -0.85 -9.01 15.49
N VAL A 150 -1.35 -10.21 15.14
CA VAL A 150 -0.65 -11.48 15.39
C VAL A 150 0.67 -11.54 14.62
N ALA A 151 0.70 -11.12 13.36
CA ALA A 151 1.91 -11.14 12.55
C ALA A 151 3.05 -10.26 13.11
N LEU A 152 2.70 -9.12 13.72
CA LEU A 152 3.68 -8.17 14.27
C LEU A 152 3.97 -8.41 15.76
N LEU A 153 2.93 -8.51 16.58
CA LEU A 153 3.06 -8.63 18.03
C LEU A 153 3.46 -10.04 18.47
N GLY A 154 3.08 -11.09 17.73
CA GLY A 154 3.41 -12.47 18.07
C GLY A 154 4.93 -12.70 18.16
N PRO A 155 5.70 -12.48 17.08
CA PRO A 155 7.15 -12.63 17.11
C PRO A 155 7.84 -11.67 18.10
N PHE A 156 7.34 -10.45 18.22
CA PHE A 156 7.86 -9.48 19.19
C PHE A 156 7.66 -9.95 20.63
N ALA A 157 6.48 -10.47 20.97
CA ALA A 157 6.18 -11.02 22.28
C ALA A 157 7.04 -12.26 22.59
N LEU A 158 7.27 -13.14 21.60
CA LEU A 158 8.19 -14.27 21.74
C LEU A 158 9.62 -13.81 22.00
N TYR A 159 10.09 -12.78 21.30
CA TYR A 159 11.41 -12.18 21.54
C TYR A 159 11.52 -11.55 22.93
N ALA A 160 10.51 -10.79 23.35
CA ALA A 160 10.46 -10.20 24.70
C ALA A 160 10.40 -11.29 25.79
N TRP A 161 9.64 -12.36 25.57
CA TRP A 161 9.57 -13.51 26.46
C TRP A 161 10.91 -14.23 26.57
N MET A 162 11.61 -14.44 25.44
CA MET A 162 12.97 -14.98 25.42
C MET A 162 13.91 -14.13 26.27
N LEU A 163 13.92 -12.80 26.08
CA LEU A 163 14.72 -11.89 26.90
C LEU A 163 14.39 -12.00 28.39
N TYR A 164 13.10 -12.03 28.73
CA TYR A 164 12.66 -12.18 30.12
C TYR A 164 13.18 -13.46 30.78
N LEU A 165 13.12 -14.59 30.07
CA LEU A 165 13.66 -15.86 30.56
C LEU A 165 15.18 -15.79 30.78
N LEU A 166 15.91 -15.14 29.86
CA LEU A 166 17.36 -14.95 29.98
C LEU A 166 17.71 -14.06 31.19
N ILE A 167 16.98 -12.95 31.40
CA ILE A 167 17.17 -12.06 32.57
C ILE A 167 16.92 -12.85 33.86
N ARG A 168 15.78 -13.57 33.95
CA ARG A 168 15.46 -14.37 35.14
C ARG A 168 16.51 -15.45 35.43
N GLY A 169 17.01 -16.12 34.40
CA GLY A 169 18.08 -17.10 34.55
C GLY A 169 19.40 -16.50 35.05
N GLN A 170 19.69 -15.25 34.69
CA GLN A 170 20.89 -14.54 35.13
C GLN A 170 20.78 -13.89 36.51
N LEU A 171 19.58 -13.51 36.96
CA LEU A 171 19.34 -12.89 38.29
C LEU A 171 19.71 -13.80 39.48
N GLY A 172 19.84 -15.12 39.26
CA GLY A 172 20.31 -16.08 40.25
C GLY A 172 21.84 -16.26 40.31
N LEU A 173 22.61 -15.60 39.44
CA LEU A 173 24.07 -15.68 39.41
C LEU A 173 24.69 -14.54 40.23
N VAL A 174 25.42 -14.89 41.30
CA VAL A 174 26.16 -13.91 42.12
C VAL A 174 27.56 -13.69 41.51
N GLY A 175 27.88 -12.44 41.15
CA GLY A 175 29.19 -12.02 40.62
C GLY A 175 29.26 -11.89 39.08
N PHE A 176 30.27 -11.18 38.58
CA PHE A 176 30.56 -11.11 37.13
C PHE A 176 31.05 -12.48 36.63
N SER A 177 30.19 -13.21 35.93
CA SER A 177 30.58 -14.42 35.18
C SER A 177 30.48 -14.16 33.67
N THR A 178 31.23 -14.89 32.86
CA THR A 178 31.14 -14.84 31.38
C THR A 178 29.70 -15.05 30.91
N ARG A 179 28.91 -15.85 31.66
CA ARG A 179 27.47 -16.06 31.45
C ARG A 179 26.61 -14.79 31.46
N SER A 180 27.12 -13.66 31.96
CA SER A 180 26.45 -12.35 31.86
C SER A 180 26.35 -11.83 30.41
N LEU A 181 27.26 -12.24 29.52
CA LEU A 181 27.27 -11.85 28.11
C LEU A 181 26.19 -12.55 27.26
N VAL A 182 25.57 -13.60 27.78
CA VAL A 182 24.49 -14.35 27.11
C VAL A 182 23.34 -13.42 26.66
N LEU A 183 22.95 -12.49 27.54
CA LEU A 183 21.84 -11.57 27.29
C LEU A 183 22.12 -10.56 26.15
N PRO A 184 23.22 -9.80 26.13
CA PRO A 184 23.52 -8.91 25.01
C PRO A 184 23.77 -9.68 23.71
N ILE A 185 24.41 -10.85 23.75
CA ILE A 185 24.67 -11.68 22.55
C ILE A 185 23.36 -12.15 21.91
N MET A 186 22.43 -12.70 22.71
CA MET A 186 21.15 -13.20 22.19
C MET A 186 20.15 -12.10 21.88
N GLY A 187 20.12 -11.02 22.66
CA GLY A 187 19.25 -9.89 22.38
C GLY A 187 19.57 -9.25 21.03
N ILE A 188 20.84 -8.92 20.80
CA ILE A 188 21.26 -8.32 19.53
C ILE A 188 21.17 -9.35 18.39
N GLY A 189 21.56 -10.60 18.65
CA GLY A 189 21.58 -11.69 17.67
C GLY A 189 20.22 -12.12 17.14
N ALA A 190 19.21 -12.18 18.01
CA ALA A 190 17.87 -12.66 17.64
C ALA A 190 16.98 -11.56 17.04
N LEU A 191 17.36 -10.28 17.17
CA LEU A 191 16.56 -9.16 16.68
C LEU A 191 16.38 -9.17 15.15
N PRO A 192 17.43 -9.34 14.32
CA PRO A 192 17.26 -9.45 12.87
C PRO A 192 16.36 -10.63 12.45
N ALA A 193 16.47 -11.78 13.12
CA ALA A 193 15.62 -12.94 12.88
C ALA A 193 14.16 -12.66 13.26
N THR A 194 13.93 -11.95 14.36
CA THR A 194 12.59 -11.53 14.80
C THR A 194 11.95 -10.60 13.77
N ILE A 195 12.68 -9.58 13.30
CA ILE A 195 12.20 -8.66 12.25
C ILE A 195 11.90 -9.43 10.97
N PHE A 196 12.77 -10.37 10.58
CA PHE A 196 12.54 -11.22 9.41
C PHE A 196 11.23 -12.01 9.54
N ILE A 197 11.02 -12.71 10.66
CA ILE A 197 9.78 -13.46 10.90
C ILE A 197 8.54 -12.53 10.87
N MET A 198 8.60 -11.36 11.51
CA MET A 198 7.52 -10.37 11.47
C MET A 198 7.18 -9.97 10.03
N SER A 199 8.19 -9.62 9.23
CA SER A 199 8.00 -9.22 7.84
C SER A 199 7.41 -10.33 6.96
N LEU A 200 7.86 -11.57 7.17
CA LEU A 200 7.34 -12.75 6.46
C LEU A 200 5.88 -13.02 6.84
N LEU A 201 5.57 -13.05 8.14
CA LEU A 201 4.20 -13.25 8.62
C LEU A 201 3.28 -12.12 8.16
N PHE A 202 3.76 -10.88 8.14
CA PHE A 202 3.00 -9.75 7.61
C PHE A 202 2.67 -9.95 6.13
N ALA A 203 3.67 -10.30 5.30
CA ALA A 203 3.45 -10.58 3.88
C ALA A 203 2.47 -11.74 3.64
N LEU A 204 2.59 -12.82 4.42
CA LEU A 204 1.67 -13.97 4.34
C LEU A 204 0.25 -13.59 4.79
N SER A 205 0.13 -12.79 5.85
CA SER A 205 -1.18 -12.31 6.33
C SER A 205 -1.89 -11.46 5.28
N GLU A 206 -1.14 -10.60 4.58
CA GLU A 206 -1.67 -9.77 3.50
C GLU A 206 -2.16 -10.63 2.32
N LEU A 207 -1.36 -11.63 1.92
CA LEU A 207 -1.75 -12.57 0.85
C LEU A 207 -2.97 -13.39 1.23
N ALA A 208 -3.06 -13.84 2.49
CA ALA A 208 -4.23 -14.55 3.00
C ALA A 208 -5.48 -13.67 2.92
N LEU A 209 -5.38 -12.40 3.36
CA LEU A 209 -6.50 -11.47 3.30
C LEU A 209 -6.91 -11.09 1.85
N LEU A 210 -5.99 -11.14 0.89
CA LEU A 210 -6.31 -10.96 -0.54
C LEU A 210 -7.05 -12.16 -1.16
N ARG A 211 -6.92 -13.35 -0.55
CA ARG A 211 -7.59 -14.58 -1.00
C ARG A 211 -8.98 -14.77 -0.39
N ILE A 212 -9.31 -14.06 0.67
CA ILE A 212 -10.62 -14.11 1.32
C ILE A 212 -11.55 -13.09 0.64
N ASP A 213 -12.67 -13.56 0.09
CA ASP A 213 -13.53 -12.74 -0.79
C ASP A 213 -14.08 -11.48 -0.12
N PHE A 214 -14.52 -11.57 1.15
CA PHE A 214 -15.10 -10.41 1.84
C PHE A 214 -14.06 -9.33 2.19
N THR A 215 -12.77 -9.67 2.34
CA THR A 215 -11.69 -8.70 2.63
C THR A 215 -11.01 -8.18 1.37
N LYS A 216 -10.98 -8.99 0.30
CA LYS A 216 -10.29 -8.71 -0.97
C LYS A 216 -10.61 -7.33 -1.52
N GLY A 217 -11.89 -6.99 -1.67
CA GLY A 217 -12.31 -5.70 -2.26
C GLY A 217 -11.78 -4.48 -1.51
N SER A 218 -11.81 -4.52 -0.17
CA SER A 218 -11.32 -3.41 0.66
C SER A 218 -9.80 -3.26 0.62
N ILE A 219 -9.07 -4.38 0.55
CA ILE A 219 -7.60 -4.37 0.51
C ILE A 219 -7.12 -3.93 -0.86
N LEU A 220 -7.70 -4.46 -1.93
CA LEU A 220 -7.44 -4.00 -3.29
C LEU A 220 -7.71 -2.51 -3.41
N LYS A 221 -8.84 -2.01 -2.92
CA LYS A 221 -9.15 -0.58 -2.91
C LYS A 221 -8.07 0.26 -2.22
N LYS A 222 -7.59 -0.18 -1.05
CA LYS A 222 -6.51 0.52 -0.33
C LYS A 222 -5.24 0.61 -1.17
N TYR A 223 -4.83 -0.48 -1.82
CA TYR A 223 -3.65 -0.51 -2.68
C TYR A 223 -3.84 0.30 -3.96
N THR A 224 -4.96 0.12 -4.65
CA THR A 224 -5.31 0.85 -5.88
C THR A 224 -5.31 2.36 -5.62
N LEU A 225 -5.82 2.82 -4.48
CA LEU A 225 -5.77 4.24 -4.10
C LEU A 225 -4.37 4.71 -3.73
N ALA A 226 -3.57 3.90 -3.02
CA ALA A 226 -2.21 4.28 -2.63
C ALA A 226 -1.25 4.39 -3.82
N TRP A 227 -1.46 3.58 -4.87
CA TRP A 227 -0.59 3.48 -6.04
C TRP A 227 -1.22 4.00 -7.34
N GLY A 228 -2.33 4.74 -7.27
CA GLY A 228 -2.94 5.37 -8.43
C GLY A 228 -3.38 4.39 -9.52
N GLY A 229 -3.95 3.26 -9.13
CA GLY A 229 -4.48 2.27 -10.07
C GLY A 229 -3.52 1.14 -10.46
N ILE A 230 -2.25 1.19 -10.02
CA ILE A 230 -1.29 0.11 -10.31
C ILE A 230 -1.79 -1.19 -9.69
N ARG A 231 -1.74 -2.26 -10.49
CA ARG A 231 -2.19 -3.60 -10.11
C ARG A 231 -1.34 -4.13 -8.96
N LYS A 232 -2.00 -4.64 -7.93
CA LYS A 232 -1.34 -5.34 -6.82
C LYS A 232 -1.18 -6.80 -7.20
N SER A 233 0.04 -7.33 -7.11
CA SER A 233 0.26 -8.77 -7.26
C SER A 233 -0.44 -9.53 -6.13
N ILE A 234 -1.13 -10.62 -6.51
CA ILE A 234 -1.80 -11.57 -5.60
C ILE A 234 -0.85 -12.73 -5.23
N TYR A 235 0.35 -12.73 -5.81
CA TYR A 235 1.40 -13.71 -5.58
C TYR A 235 2.70 -13.02 -5.15
N LEU A 236 3.59 -13.75 -4.47
CA LEU A 236 4.94 -13.27 -4.26
C LEU A 236 5.67 -13.25 -5.60
N GLU A 237 6.15 -12.08 -6.00
CA GLU A 237 6.93 -11.99 -7.23
C GLU A 237 8.33 -12.59 -7.02
N PRO A 238 9.01 -13.05 -8.09
CA PRO A 238 10.37 -13.56 -7.98
C PRO A 238 11.37 -12.56 -7.34
N SER A 239 11.12 -11.26 -7.52
CA SER A 239 11.83 -10.16 -6.84
C SER A 239 11.64 -10.20 -5.33
N ASP A 240 10.38 -10.33 -4.87
CA ASP A 240 10.02 -10.43 -3.45
C ASP A 240 10.65 -11.68 -2.82
N ILE A 241 10.56 -12.82 -3.51
CA ILE A 241 11.15 -14.08 -3.06
C ILE A 241 12.67 -13.94 -2.93
N ARG A 242 13.33 -13.29 -3.89
CA ARG A 242 14.78 -13.05 -3.84
C ARG A 242 15.16 -12.15 -2.67
N TYR A 243 14.37 -11.11 -2.39
CA TYR A 243 14.58 -10.23 -1.24
C TYR A 243 14.41 -10.98 0.08
N ILE A 244 13.29 -11.71 0.24
CA ILE A 244 13.00 -12.53 1.43
C ILE A 244 14.12 -13.55 1.64
N LYS A 245 14.59 -14.22 0.59
CA LYS A 245 15.71 -15.18 0.68
C LYS A 245 17.00 -14.52 1.16
N LYS A 246 17.38 -13.38 0.58
CA LYS A 246 18.60 -12.64 0.99
C LYS A 246 18.52 -12.18 2.44
N PHE A 247 17.39 -11.58 2.83
CA PHE A 247 17.20 -11.11 4.19
C PHE A 247 17.16 -12.27 5.19
N GLY A 248 16.47 -13.37 4.85
CA GLY A 248 16.42 -14.57 5.66
C GLY A 248 17.79 -15.23 5.86
N ILE A 249 18.62 -15.31 4.82
CA ILE A 249 20.00 -15.82 4.93
C ILE A 249 20.81 -14.93 5.87
N ALA A 250 20.76 -13.60 5.71
CA ALA A 250 21.49 -12.69 6.57
C ALA A 250 21.04 -12.76 8.03
N ALA A 251 19.72 -12.76 8.26
CA ALA A 251 19.14 -12.86 9.61
C ALA A 251 19.46 -14.20 10.27
N GLY A 252 19.40 -15.30 9.51
CA GLY A 252 19.76 -16.64 9.98
C GLY A 252 21.25 -16.78 10.29
N ALA A 253 22.13 -16.18 9.47
CA ALA A 253 23.56 -16.18 9.73
C ALA A 253 23.90 -15.42 11.03
N VAL A 254 23.30 -14.24 11.24
CA VAL A 254 23.49 -13.48 12.49
C VAL A 254 23.03 -14.29 13.70
N LEU A 255 21.84 -14.90 13.62
CA LEU A 255 21.33 -15.75 14.71
C LEU A 255 22.25 -16.95 14.98
N ALA A 256 22.72 -17.63 13.94
CA ALA A 256 23.62 -18.79 14.07
C ALA A 256 24.95 -18.41 14.73
N VAL A 257 25.56 -17.29 14.31
CA VAL A 257 26.79 -16.76 14.93
C VAL A 257 26.55 -16.42 16.40
N SER A 258 25.41 -15.79 16.73
CA SER A 258 25.07 -15.49 18.13
C SER A 258 24.87 -16.73 18.98
N ILE A 259 24.28 -17.80 18.44
CA ILE A 259 24.16 -19.08 19.14
C ILE A 259 25.54 -19.72 19.36
N ILE A 260 26.42 -19.71 18.36
CA ILE A 260 27.79 -20.23 18.49
C ILE A 260 28.55 -19.45 19.57
N LEU A 261 28.49 -18.11 19.54
CA LEU A 261 29.11 -17.26 20.55
C LEU A 261 28.55 -17.54 21.95
N LEU A 262 27.25 -17.80 22.07
CA LEU A 262 26.64 -18.17 23.35
C LEU A 262 27.15 -19.51 23.88
N LEU A 263 27.39 -20.50 23.02
CA LEU A 263 27.92 -21.80 23.42
C LEU A 263 29.40 -21.75 23.85
N LEU A 264 30.14 -20.73 23.41
CA LEU A 264 31.56 -20.54 23.74
C LEU A 264 31.78 -19.78 25.06
N VAL A 265 30.73 -19.19 25.65
CA VAL A 265 30.78 -18.24 26.78
C VAL A 265 30.19 -18.84 28.06
#